data_AF-A0A0M0K3T5-F1
#
_entry.id   AF-A0A0M0K3T5-F1
#
_cell.length_a   1.000
_cell.length_b   1.000
_cell.length_c   1.000
_cell.angle_alpha   90.00
_cell.angle_beta   90.00
_cell.angle_gamma   90.00
#
_symmetry.space_group_name_H-M   'P 1'
#
loop_
_entity.id
_entity.type
_entity.pdbx_description
1 polymer ?
#
loop_
_entity_poly.entity_id
_entity_poly.type
_entity_poly.pdbx_seq_one_letter_code
_entity_poly.pdbx_strand_id
1 'polypeptide(L)'
;MPPIFVPMLASLALLPAAMVRSTAVAASSNVAVAVSSKVGMAVRRRAVLTTAAGVALTLPTAAANAAADDAIYRPAPGSLVGTTVLITGANTGLGLESAKRLAKAGANVVIAARTQAKADGAIAKVSSGVALAADQRLVGVSLDLADLSSVRTLPARLEAALGAKDAPIDVLLNNAGVMAIPERLETADGFEKTMGINHLGHFALVAALLPSLKRAANGFRVINVSSEAHRFASTDSIRQALDANLDPPYAAGGWGNYGLSKAANVLFTVELQTRIEAAGLRGSAVSLHPGVVQTDLQRYIVGGVAAEDVRTSETAAPLTGVGKFLKEALLDKVLLPVEVGANTQVYLAAAADAGGDRSKKPKLYFDNMKAVKPNEAAADSALARQLWDVSEKLTGAKMQF
;
A
#
# COMPACT_ATOMS: atom_id res chain seq x y z
N MET A 1 -37.07 35.90 -43.34
CA MET A 1 -36.95 37.29 -42.87
C MET A 1 -35.92 37.33 -41.74
N PRO A 2 -34.67 37.76 -41.99
CA PRO A 2 -33.77 38.26 -40.95
C PRO A 2 -33.76 39.79 -40.97
N PRO A 3 -33.58 40.42 -39.80
CA PRO A 3 -32.56 41.48 -39.67
C PRO A 3 -31.89 41.41 -38.27
N ILE A 4 -30.78 42.06 -37.90
CA ILE A 4 -29.87 43.05 -38.49
C ILE A 4 -28.60 43.07 -37.62
N PHE A 5 -27.46 43.31 -38.26
CA PHE A 5 -26.14 43.57 -37.71
C PHE A 5 -25.98 45.08 -37.43
N VAL A 6 -24.97 45.46 -36.63
CA VAL A 6 -24.13 46.69 -36.68
C VAL A 6 -24.03 47.48 -35.34
N PRO A 7 -22.83 48.02 -35.01
CA PRO A 7 -22.28 48.26 -33.66
C PRO A 7 -21.99 49.73 -33.33
N MET A 8 -21.37 50.04 -32.19
CA MET A 8 -20.58 51.28 -31.89
C MET A 8 -19.97 51.15 -30.47
N LEU A 9 -18.64 51.16 -30.26
CA LEU A 9 -17.61 52.22 -30.30
C LEU A 9 -17.27 52.85 -28.92
N ALA A 10 -16.03 52.56 -28.48
CA ALA A 10 -14.97 53.40 -27.90
C ALA A 10 -15.24 54.49 -26.84
N SER A 11 -14.42 54.45 -25.76
CA SER A 11 -13.65 55.56 -25.13
C SER A 11 -12.89 54.93 -23.93
N LEU A 12 -11.57 54.80 -23.82
CA LEU A 12 -10.41 55.70 -23.95
C LEU A 12 -10.36 56.85 -22.93
N ALA A 13 -9.58 56.67 -21.86
CA ALA A 13 -8.84 57.72 -21.12
C ALA A 13 -7.80 57.01 -20.21
N LEU A 14 -6.52 56.97 -20.57
CA LEU A 14 -5.45 57.98 -20.40
C LEU A 14 -4.88 58.08 -18.97
N LEU A 15 -3.59 57.70 -18.88
CA LEU A 15 -2.57 58.02 -17.89
C LEU A 15 -2.47 59.53 -17.58
N PRO A 16 -1.69 59.90 -16.55
CA PRO A 16 -0.35 60.40 -16.89
C PRO A 16 0.79 59.86 -16.02
N ALA A 17 1.95 59.81 -16.67
CA ALA A 17 3.28 59.59 -16.12
C ALA A 17 3.93 60.90 -15.68
N ALA A 18 4.89 60.84 -14.74
CA ALA A 18 6.16 61.59 -14.74
C ALA A 18 6.94 61.17 -13.47
N MET A 19 8.08 60.45 -13.51
CA MET A 19 9.41 60.73 -14.07
C MET A 19 10.30 61.56 -13.12
N VAL A 20 11.55 61.07 -12.95
CA VAL A 20 12.84 61.81 -12.84
C VAL A 20 13.70 61.55 -11.58
N ARG A 21 14.82 60.83 -11.85
CA ARG A 21 16.24 60.98 -11.39
C ARG A 21 16.56 60.89 -9.88
N SER A 22 17.43 59.97 -9.45
CA SER A 22 18.91 59.99 -9.52
C SER A 22 19.49 60.38 -8.15
N THR A 23 20.31 59.51 -7.56
CA THR A 23 21.73 59.71 -7.22
C THR A 23 22.14 58.74 -6.11
N ALA A 24 23.32 58.16 -6.28
CA ALA A 24 24.08 57.45 -5.26
C ALA A 24 24.32 58.31 -4.01
N VAL A 25 24.62 57.66 -2.88
CA VAL A 25 25.82 57.92 -2.04
C VAL A 25 25.78 56.98 -0.83
N ALA A 26 26.97 56.46 -0.53
CA ALA A 26 27.31 55.53 0.54
C ALA A 26 27.54 56.26 1.88
N ALA A 27 28.07 55.48 2.85
CA ALA A 27 28.60 55.86 4.16
C ALA A 27 27.50 55.94 5.25
N SER A 28 27.65 55.48 6.48
CA SER A 28 28.72 54.90 7.30
C SER A 28 28.06 54.62 8.70
N SER A 29 28.63 54.10 9.78
CA SER A 29 30.01 53.92 10.23
C SER A 29 30.01 53.09 11.53
N ASN A 30 31.13 52.39 11.73
CA ASN A 30 31.96 52.30 12.94
C ASN A 30 31.42 51.75 14.27
N VAL A 31 32.15 50.75 14.80
CA VAL A 31 33.11 51.02 15.90
C VAL A 31 34.44 50.33 15.59
N ALA A 32 35.52 51.08 15.80
CA ALA A 32 36.92 50.75 15.56
C ALA A 32 37.67 50.52 16.88
N VAL A 33 39.00 50.34 16.74
CA VAL A 33 40.13 50.46 17.69
C VAL A 33 40.84 49.10 17.83
N ALA A 34 41.88 48.77 17.04
CA ALA A 34 43.24 49.30 16.93
C ALA A 34 44.11 49.06 18.20
N VAL A 35 45.27 48.42 18.03
CA VAL A 35 46.62 48.91 18.44
C VAL A 35 47.71 47.86 18.11
N SER A 36 48.60 48.27 17.21
CA SER A 36 50.07 48.09 17.11
C SER A 36 50.81 47.01 17.93
N SER A 37 51.69 46.22 17.29
CA SER A 37 53.16 46.47 17.23
C SER A 37 54.04 45.21 17.04
N LYS A 38 55.05 45.38 16.16
CA LYS A 38 56.45 44.87 16.17
C LYS A 38 56.81 43.36 16.07
N VAL A 39 57.41 43.05 14.92
CA VAL A 39 58.74 42.41 14.68
C VAL A 39 59.25 41.36 15.66
N GLY A 40 59.52 40.13 15.16
CA GLY A 40 60.35 39.13 15.85
C GLY A 40 60.52 37.84 15.04
N MET A 41 61.68 37.71 14.40
CA MET A 41 62.18 36.56 13.65
C MET A 41 62.41 35.33 14.54
N ALA A 42 61.92 34.13 14.18
CA ALA A 42 62.57 32.85 14.51
C ALA A 42 61.92 31.65 13.81
N VAL A 43 62.74 30.97 13.01
CA VAL A 43 62.50 29.68 12.37
C VAL A 43 62.31 28.58 13.41
N ARG A 44 61.23 27.79 13.31
CA ARG A 44 61.20 26.38 13.72
C ARG A 44 60.30 25.58 12.77
N ARG A 45 60.93 24.73 11.95
CA ARG A 45 60.25 23.63 11.25
C ARG A 45 59.69 22.66 12.29
N ARG A 46 58.40 22.37 12.25
CA ARG A 46 57.82 21.14 12.80
C ARG A 46 56.68 20.67 11.91
N ALA A 47 56.78 19.40 11.52
CA ALA A 47 55.86 18.70 10.66
C ALA A 47 54.41 18.80 11.17
N VAL A 48 53.49 19.11 10.27
CA VAL A 48 52.05 18.97 10.51
C VAL A 48 51.70 17.52 10.26
N LEU A 49 51.42 16.81 11.35
CA LEU A 49 50.82 15.48 11.36
C LEU A 49 49.35 15.65 10.94
N THR A 50 48.99 15.07 9.79
CA THR A 50 47.60 14.93 9.34
C THR A 50 46.86 13.99 10.29
N THR A 51 45.81 14.48 10.95
CA THR A 51 44.83 13.63 11.63
C THR A 51 43.64 13.42 10.70
N ALA A 52 43.52 12.21 10.15
CA ALA A 52 42.33 11.76 9.47
C ALA A 52 41.24 11.49 10.52
N ALA A 53 40.15 12.24 10.49
CA ALA A 53 38.94 11.92 11.24
C ALA A 53 38.22 10.77 10.52
N GLY A 54 38.46 9.55 10.99
CA GLY A 54 37.72 8.37 10.57
C GLY A 54 36.28 8.42 11.08
N VAL A 55 35.32 8.33 10.18
CA VAL A 55 33.91 8.05 10.52
C VAL A 55 33.85 6.61 11.01
N ALA A 56 33.68 6.43 12.31
CA ALA A 56 33.41 5.12 12.90
C ALA A 56 31.99 4.69 12.51
N LEU A 57 31.89 3.69 11.63
CA LEU A 57 30.66 2.91 11.40
C LEU A 57 30.35 2.15 12.70
N THR A 58 29.47 2.69 13.54
CA THR A 58 28.90 1.96 14.67
C THR A 58 27.90 0.94 14.13
N LEU A 59 28.24 -0.35 14.25
CA LEU A 59 27.28 -1.43 14.04
C LEU A 59 26.10 -1.25 15.02
N PRO A 60 24.85 -1.51 14.60
CA PRO A 60 23.71 -1.42 15.50
C PRO A 60 23.91 -2.34 16.70
N THR A 61 23.70 -1.81 17.90
CA THR A 61 23.88 -2.54 19.16
C THR A 61 22.74 -3.56 19.35
N ALA A 62 23.01 -4.64 20.07
CA ALA A 62 22.01 -5.69 20.38
C ALA A 62 20.73 -5.13 21.04
N ALA A 63 20.83 -4.00 21.76
CA ALA A 63 19.70 -3.30 22.36
C ALA A 63 18.77 -2.63 21.33
N ALA A 64 19.30 -2.12 20.21
CA ALA A 64 18.50 -1.56 19.12
C ALA A 64 17.75 -2.66 18.35
N ASN A 65 18.37 -3.84 18.19
CA ASN A 65 17.73 -5.01 17.60
C ASN A 65 16.62 -5.58 18.51
N ALA A 66 16.82 -5.59 19.83
CA ALA A 66 15.79 -6.03 20.78
C ALA A 66 14.56 -5.09 20.80
N ALA A 67 14.78 -3.77 20.75
CA ALA A 67 13.69 -2.79 20.70
C ALA A 67 12.87 -2.86 19.39
N ALA A 68 13.51 -3.21 18.26
CA ALA A 68 12.82 -3.48 17.01
C ALA A 68 12.04 -4.81 17.04
N ASP A 69 12.52 -5.79 17.80
CA ASP A 69 11.88 -7.11 17.93
C ASP A 69 10.60 -7.06 18.78
N ASP A 70 10.58 -6.21 19.82
CA ASP A 70 9.41 -5.95 20.67
C ASP A 70 8.27 -5.24 19.91
N ALA A 71 8.59 -4.54 18.81
CA ALA A 71 7.60 -3.89 17.97
C ALA A 71 6.86 -4.87 17.04
N ILE A 72 7.36 -6.10 16.85
CA ILE A 72 6.76 -7.08 15.93
C ILE A 72 5.71 -7.90 16.66
N TYR A 73 4.46 -7.76 16.22
CA TYR A 73 3.35 -8.53 16.76
C TYR A 73 3.49 -10.03 16.42
N ARG A 74 3.43 -10.93 17.40
CA ARG A 74 3.50 -12.38 17.12
C ARG A 74 2.27 -13.04 17.70
N PRO A 75 1.42 -13.66 16.87
CA PRO A 75 0.35 -14.48 17.42
C PRO A 75 0.95 -15.60 18.27
N ALA A 76 0.26 -15.97 19.35
CA ALA A 76 0.75 -17.02 20.23
C ALA A 76 0.92 -18.34 19.44
N PRO A 77 1.99 -19.13 19.70
CA PRO A 77 2.16 -20.43 19.07
C PRO A 77 0.92 -21.31 19.26
N GLY A 78 0.47 -21.96 18.19
CA GLY A 78 -0.71 -22.83 18.20
C GLY A 78 -2.07 -22.10 18.25
N SER A 79 -2.10 -20.77 18.37
CA SER A 79 -3.36 -20.01 18.46
C SER A 79 -4.22 -20.08 17.18
N LEU A 80 -3.65 -20.48 16.05
CA LEU A 80 -4.34 -20.58 14.77
C LEU A 80 -4.48 -22.01 14.23
N VAL A 81 -4.27 -23.02 15.07
CA VAL A 81 -4.52 -24.41 14.67
C VAL A 81 -5.96 -24.56 14.17
N GLY A 82 -6.12 -25.23 13.03
CA GLY A 82 -7.41 -25.41 12.36
C GLY A 82 -7.93 -24.18 11.61
N THR A 83 -7.22 -23.05 11.63
CA THR A 83 -7.59 -21.85 10.85
C THR A 83 -6.90 -21.89 9.49
N THR A 84 -7.67 -21.72 8.41
CA THR A 84 -7.17 -21.59 7.05
C THR A 84 -7.16 -20.13 6.60
N VAL A 85 -5.97 -19.63 6.23
CA VAL A 85 -5.76 -18.25 5.77
C VAL A 85 -5.29 -18.25 4.32
N LEU A 86 -6.06 -17.62 3.43
CA LEU A 86 -5.63 -17.33 2.06
C LEU A 86 -5.08 -15.90 1.97
N ILE A 87 -3.88 -15.75 1.43
CA ILE A 87 -3.20 -14.45 1.31
C ILE A 87 -2.85 -14.19 -0.15
N THR A 88 -3.37 -13.11 -0.73
CA THR A 88 -2.99 -12.67 -2.08
C THR A 88 -1.64 -11.95 -2.05
N GLY A 89 -0.77 -12.20 -3.03
CA GLY A 89 0.54 -11.56 -3.12
C GLY A 89 1.50 -12.00 -2.01
N ALA A 90 1.40 -13.25 -1.56
CA ALA A 90 2.18 -13.78 -0.44
C ALA A 90 3.60 -14.25 -0.81
N ASN A 91 4.10 -13.89 -2.00
CA ASN A 91 5.43 -14.31 -2.46
C ASN A 91 6.57 -13.35 -2.08
N THR A 92 6.27 -12.10 -1.74
CA THR A 92 7.23 -11.11 -1.23
C THR A 92 6.58 -10.15 -0.23
N GLY A 93 7.40 -9.29 0.39
CA GLY A 93 6.95 -8.18 1.24
C GLY A 93 5.99 -8.58 2.36
N LEU A 94 5.00 -7.73 2.59
CA LEU A 94 4.01 -7.84 3.67
C LEU A 94 3.26 -9.19 3.65
N GLY A 95 2.88 -9.66 2.47
CA GLY A 95 2.15 -10.91 2.30
C GLY A 95 2.97 -12.13 2.72
N LEU A 96 4.24 -12.20 2.29
CA LEU A 96 5.16 -13.27 2.68
C LEU A 96 5.44 -13.25 4.18
N GLU A 97 5.66 -12.07 4.75
CA GLU A 97 5.92 -11.94 6.19
C GLU A 97 4.69 -12.33 7.03
N SER A 98 3.49 -12.01 6.55
CA SER A 98 2.25 -12.45 7.18
C SER A 98 2.09 -13.97 7.10
N ALA A 99 2.38 -14.57 5.93
CA ALA A 99 2.35 -16.01 5.74
C ALA A 99 3.27 -16.74 6.74
N LYS A 100 4.51 -16.25 6.92
CA LYS A 100 5.47 -16.81 7.89
C LYS A 100 4.92 -16.77 9.32
N ARG A 101 4.42 -15.61 9.76
CA ARG A 101 3.95 -15.42 11.14
C ARG A 101 2.69 -16.22 11.44
N LEU A 102 1.75 -16.26 10.50
CA LEU A 102 0.51 -17.02 10.64
C LEU A 102 0.77 -18.53 10.60
N ALA A 103 1.67 -18.99 9.72
CA ALA A 103 2.12 -20.39 9.72
C ALA A 103 2.82 -20.75 11.04
N LYS A 104 3.71 -19.89 11.56
CA LYS A 104 4.36 -20.13 12.87
C LYS A 104 3.37 -20.23 14.04
N ALA A 105 2.20 -19.60 13.91
CA ALA A 105 1.11 -19.69 14.88
C ALA A 105 0.19 -20.90 14.68
N GLY A 106 0.46 -21.78 13.70
CA GLY A 106 -0.25 -23.02 13.45
C GLY A 106 -1.34 -22.94 12.37
N ALA A 107 -1.48 -21.82 11.65
CA ALA A 107 -2.46 -21.71 10.58
C ALA A 107 -2.13 -22.59 9.37
N ASN A 108 -3.15 -23.10 8.70
CA ASN A 108 -3.04 -23.55 7.32
C ASN A 108 -2.95 -22.32 6.42
N VAL A 109 -1.90 -22.19 5.62
CA VAL A 109 -1.70 -20.99 4.80
C VAL A 109 -1.77 -21.33 3.32
N VAL A 110 -2.70 -20.69 2.61
CA VAL A 110 -2.80 -20.70 1.16
C VAL A 110 -2.10 -19.45 0.62
N ILE A 111 -0.94 -19.65 0.01
CA ILE A 111 -0.11 -18.63 -0.61
C ILE A 111 -0.58 -18.46 -2.06
N ALA A 112 -1.28 -17.37 -2.33
CA ALA A 112 -1.65 -16.99 -3.68
C ALA A 112 -0.62 -16.01 -4.27
N ALA A 113 -0.10 -16.33 -5.45
CA ALA A 113 0.86 -15.49 -6.18
C ALA A 113 0.57 -15.51 -7.68
N ARG A 114 1.07 -14.51 -8.43
CA ARG A 114 0.77 -14.35 -9.87
C ARG A 114 1.04 -15.61 -10.70
N THR A 115 2.09 -16.35 -10.39
CA THR A 115 2.46 -17.59 -11.07
C THR A 115 2.70 -18.70 -10.07
N GLN A 116 2.52 -19.95 -10.50
CA GLN A 116 2.72 -21.12 -9.64
C GLN A 116 4.15 -21.17 -9.10
N ALA A 117 5.16 -20.93 -9.95
CA ALA A 117 6.56 -20.89 -9.53
C ALA A 117 6.84 -19.85 -8.41
N LYS A 118 6.15 -18.70 -8.42
CA LYS A 118 6.27 -17.71 -7.34
C LYS A 118 5.61 -18.18 -6.05
N ALA A 119 4.49 -18.90 -6.15
CA ALA A 119 3.83 -19.51 -5.00
C ALA A 119 4.72 -20.60 -4.38
N ASP A 120 5.26 -21.51 -5.19
CA ASP A 120 6.14 -22.60 -4.74
C ASP A 120 7.42 -22.06 -4.07
N GLY A 121 8.04 -21.04 -4.68
CA GLY A 121 9.19 -20.36 -4.10
C GLY A 121 8.88 -19.66 -2.77
N ALA A 122 7.63 -19.23 -2.57
CA ALA A 122 7.20 -18.65 -1.30
C ALA A 122 6.94 -19.72 -0.24
N ILE A 123 6.38 -20.88 -0.61
CA ILE A 123 6.24 -22.04 0.28
C ILE A 123 7.60 -22.38 0.89
N ALA A 124 8.64 -22.51 0.05
CA ALA A 124 10.00 -22.82 0.51
C ALA A 124 10.55 -21.80 1.52
N LYS A 125 10.22 -20.51 1.35
CA LYS A 125 10.62 -19.44 2.28
C LYS A 125 9.83 -19.45 3.58
N VAL A 126 8.58 -19.92 3.56
CA VAL A 126 7.75 -20.04 4.75
C VAL A 126 8.15 -21.29 5.54
N SER A 127 8.35 -22.42 4.86
CA SER A 127 8.72 -23.69 5.50
C SER A 127 10.12 -23.69 6.09
N SER A 128 11.07 -22.91 5.55
CA SER A 128 12.43 -22.83 6.11
C SER A 128 12.50 -22.20 7.52
N GLY A 129 11.47 -21.47 7.93
CA GLY A 129 11.40 -20.78 9.23
C GLY A 129 10.41 -21.39 10.22
N VAL A 130 9.71 -22.47 9.87
CA VAL A 130 8.63 -23.05 10.68
C VAL A 130 8.72 -24.57 10.69
N ALA A 131 8.80 -25.15 11.88
CA ALA A 131 8.53 -26.57 12.06
C ALA A 131 7.02 -26.79 11.97
N LEU A 132 6.54 -27.23 10.81
CA LEU A 132 5.11 -27.46 10.58
C LEU A 132 4.64 -28.63 11.44
N ALA A 133 3.47 -28.49 12.06
CA ALA A 133 2.79 -29.62 12.68
C ALA A 133 2.36 -30.64 11.61
N ALA A 134 2.15 -31.90 12.01
CA ALA A 134 1.88 -33.00 11.08
C ALA A 134 0.61 -32.79 10.21
N ASP A 135 -0.36 -32.05 10.72
CA ASP A 135 -1.63 -31.72 10.06
C ASP A 135 -1.67 -30.31 9.45
N GLN A 136 -0.62 -29.51 9.65
CA GLN A 136 -0.53 -28.15 9.13
C GLN A 136 -0.18 -28.14 7.65
N ARG A 137 -0.95 -27.38 6.87
CA ARG A 137 -0.79 -27.29 5.41
C ARG A 137 -0.26 -25.94 4.96
N LEU A 138 0.75 -25.97 4.09
CA LEU A 138 1.16 -24.84 3.26
C LEU A 138 0.84 -25.17 1.81
N VAL A 139 0.01 -24.35 1.16
CA VAL A 139 -0.47 -24.60 -0.20
C VAL A 139 -0.16 -23.38 -1.06
N GLY A 140 0.43 -23.59 -2.23
CA GLY A 140 0.69 -22.53 -3.20
C GLY A 140 -0.27 -22.64 -4.38
N VAL A 141 -0.87 -21.51 -4.76
CA VAL A 141 -1.77 -21.44 -5.92
C VAL A 141 -1.45 -20.23 -6.79
N SER A 142 -1.55 -20.39 -8.10
CA SER A 142 -1.51 -19.27 -9.03
C SER A 142 -2.80 -18.45 -8.98
N LEU A 143 -2.64 -17.13 -8.98
CA LEU A 143 -3.71 -16.14 -9.00
C LEU A 143 -3.17 -14.83 -9.61
N ASP A 144 -3.62 -14.51 -10.82
CA ASP A 144 -3.39 -13.21 -11.42
C ASP A 144 -4.64 -12.34 -11.25
N LEU A 145 -4.53 -11.28 -10.45
CA LEU A 145 -5.64 -10.34 -10.21
C LEU A 145 -5.86 -9.36 -11.37
N ALA A 146 -4.93 -9.30 -12.33
CA ALA A 146 -5.09 -8.54 -13.57
C ALA A 146 -5.80 -9.36 -14.67
N ASP A 147 -6.34 -10.54 -14.35
CA ASP A 147 -7.09 -11.39 -15.27
C ASP A 147 -8.25 -12.06 -14.52
N LEU A 148 -9.47 -11.59 -14.75
CA LEU A 148 -10.64 -12.13 -14.07
C LEU A 148 -10.91 -13.60 -14.42
N SER A 149 -10.41 -14.12 -15.55
CA SER A 149 -10.48 -15.56 -15.84
C SER A 149 -9.62 -16.37 -14.86
N SER A 150 -8.45 -15.85 -14.49
CA SER A 150 -7.60 -16.42 -13.45
C SER A 150 -8.33 -16.42 -12.10
N VAL A 151 -9.01 -15.34 -11.75
CA VAL A 151 -9.81 -15.24 -10.51
C VAL A 151 -10.97 -16.25 -10.51
N ARG A 152 -11.76 -16.30 -11.59
CA ARG A 152 -12.92 -17.21 -11.72
C ARG A 152 -12.55 -18.68 -11.62
N THR A 153 -11.34 -19.05 -12.03
CA THR A 153 -10.84 -20.44 -12.02
C THR A 153 -10.14 -20.84 -10.71
N LEU A 154 -9.93 -19.89 -9.79
CA LEU A 154 -9.26 -20.16 -8.52
C LEU A 154 -9.97 -21.23 -7.65
N PRO A 155 -11.32 -21.26 -7.52
CA PRO A 155 -11.99 -22.29 -6.71
C PRO A 155 -11.65 -23.72 -7.15
N ALA A 156 -11.53 -23.98 -8.46
CA ALA A 156 -11.14 -25.29 -8.97
C ALA A 156 -9.68 -25.64 -8.62
N ARG A 157 -8.77 -24.66 -8.67
CA ARG A 157 -7.37 -24.84 -8.24
C ARG A 157 -7.29 -25.12 -6.74
N LEU A 158 -8.11 -24.45 -5.93
CA LEU A 158 -8.21 -24.70 -4.49
C LEU A 158 -8.80 -26.06 -4.18
N GLU A 159 -9.83 -26.49 -4.90
CA GLU A 159 -10.39 -27.85 -4.76
C GLU A 159 -9.33 -28.91 -5.02
N ALA A 160 -8.57 -28.77 -6.12
CA ALA A 160 -7.47 -29.67 -6.44
C ALA A 160 -6.36 -29.67 -5.37
N ALA A 161 -6.03 -28.50 -4.82
CA ALA A 161 -4.94 -28.35 -3.86
C ALA A 161 -5.32 -28.71 -2.40
N LEU A 162 -6.59 -28.51 -2.02
CA LEU A 162 -7.10 -28.77 -0.67
C LEU A 162 -7.83 -30.12 -0.55
N GLY A 163 -8.18 -30.72 -1.69
CA GLY A 163 -8.84 -32.04 -1.77
C GLY A 163 -10.34 -32.00 -1.48
N ALA A 164 -10.97 -30.83 -1.50
CA ALA A 164 -12.39 -30.67 -1.25
C ALA A 164 -12.95 -29.43 -1.95
N LYS A 165 -14.10 -29.60 -2.59
CA LYS A 165 -14.87 -28.50 -3.16
C LYS A 165 -15.28 -27.52 -2.06
N ASP A 166 -15.10 -26.23 -2.31
CA ASP A 166 -15.39 -25.15 -1.38
C ASP A 166 -14.76 -25.37 0.01
N ALA A 167 -13.54 -25.91 0.08
CA ALA A 167 -12.82 -26.07 1.34
C ALA A 167 -12.85 -24.76 2.15
N PRO A 168 -13.06 -24.81 3.48
CA PRO A 168 -13.29 -23.62 4.28
C PRO A 168 -12.08 -22.70 4.27
N ILE A 169 -12.34 -21.41 4.10
CA ILE A 169 -11.34 -20.34 4.25
C ILE A 169 -11.83 -19.46 5.39
N ASP A 170 -11.12 -19.46 6.52
CA ASP A 170 -11.50 -18.68 7.70
C ASP A 170 -11.07 -17.21 7.56
N VAL A 171 -9.96 -16.95 6.88
CA VAL A 171 -9.47 -15.59 6.65
C VAL A 171 -9.02 -15.44 5.20
N LEU A 172 -9.59 -14.46 4.51
CA LEU A 172 -9.13 -13.98 3.22
C LEU A 172 -8.42 -12.63 3.39
N LEU A 173 -7.11 -12.62 3.20
CA LEU A 173 -6.27 -11.43 3.25
C LEU A 173 -5.99 -10.93 1.83
N ASN A 174 -6.77 -9.94 1.40
CA ASN A 174 -6.61 -9.20 0.16
C ASN A 174 -5.44 -8.20 0.32
N ASN A 175 -4.22 -8.74 0.21
CA ASN A 175 -2.96 -8.02 0.45
C ASN A 175 -2.27 -7.55 -0.84
N ALA A 176 -2.43 -8.28 -1.95
CA ALA A 176 -1.77 -7.94 -3.20
C ALA A 176 -2.13 -6.51 -3.64
N GLY A 177 -1.18 -5.87 -4.34
CA GLY A 177 -1.46 -4.61 -4.98
C GLY A 177 -0.29 -4.09 -5.80
N VAL A 178 -0.55 -3.04 -6.55
CA VAL A 178 0.43 -2.23 -7.28
C VAL A 178 0.23 -0.76 -6.89
N MET A 179 1.25 0.06 -7.12
CA MET A 179 1.29 1.44 -6.65
C MET A 179 1.91 2.35 -7.69
N ALA A 180 1.31 3.54 -7.88
CA ALA A 180 1.85 4.68 -8.61
C ALA A 180 2.48 4.29 -9.95
N ILE A 181 1.72 3.55 -10.78
CA ILE A 181 2.13 3.27 -12.16
C ILE A 181 2.19 4.62 -12.90
N PRO A 182 3.30 5.00 -13.54
CA PRO A 182 3.43 6.35 -14.10
C PRO A 182 2.43 6.69 -15.21
N GLU A 183 1.94 5.68 -15.91
CA GLU A 183 1.05 5.76 -17.08
C GLU A 183 -0.13 4.80 -16.92
N ARG A 184 -1.25 5.10 -17.59
CA ARG A 184 -2.41 4.22 -17.63
C ARG A 184 -2.06 2.94 -18.40
N LEU A 185 -1.95 1.83 -17.68
CA LEU A 185 -1.83 0.49 -18.25
C LEU A 185 -3.15 -0.27 -18.07
N GLU A 186 -3.33 -1.34 -18.85
CA GLU A 186 -4.54 -2.17 -18.78
C GLU A 186 -4.28 -3.54 -18.16
N THR A 187 -5.32 -4.09 -17.55
CA THR A 187 -5.46 -5.52 -17.22
C THR A 187 -5.87 -6.31 -18.46
N ALA A 188 -5.90 -7.65 -18.36
CA ALA A 188 -6.40 -8.50 -19.45
C ALA A 188 -7.87 -8.22 -19.81
N ASP A 189 -8.64 -7.73 -18.84
CA ASP A 189 -10.05 -7.35 -18.99
C ASP A 189 -10.24 -5.86 -19.38
N GLY A 190 -9.16 -5.12 -19.66
CA GLY A 190 -9.23 -3.73 -20.13
C GLY A 190 -9.40 -2.65 -19.04
N PHE A 191 -9.27 -3.00 -17.76
CA PHE A 191 -9.36 -2.03 -16.67
C PHE A 191 -8.03 -1.29 -16.46
N GLU A 192 -8.08 -0.06 -15.97
CA GLU A 192 -6.88 0.60 -15.44
C GLU A 192 -6.19 -0.29 -14.41
N LYS A 193 -4.90 -0.53 -14.59
CA LYS A 193 -4.17 -1.61 -13.93
C LYS A 193 -4.14 -1.52 -12.40
N THR A 194 -4.06 -0.32 -11.84
CA THR A 194 -4.05 -0.11 -10.38
C THR A 194 -5.40 -0.43 -9.77
N MET A 195 -6.48 0.13 -10.32
CA MET A 195 -7.85 -0.15 -9.90
C MET A 195 -8.25 -1.60 -10.17
N GLY A 196 -7.86 -2.13 -11.32
CA GLY A 196 -8.07 -3.50 -11.77
C GLY A 196 -7.49 -4.51 -10.78
N ILE A 197 -6.22 -4.36 -10.39
CA ILE A 197 -5.56 -5.29 -9.46
C ILE A 197 -5.97 -5.03 -8.01
N ASN A 198 -5.92 -3.78 -7.55
CA ASN A 198 -6.06 -3.47 -6.13
C ASN A 198 -7.50 -3.66 -5.64
N HIS A 199 -8.49 -3.39 -6.50
CA HIS A 199 -9.91 -3.40 -6.14
C HIS A 199 -10.71 -4.42 -6.95
N LEU A 200 -10.83 -4.29 -8.28
CA LEU A 200 -11.76 -5.10 -9.09
C LEU A 200 -11.43 -6.60 -9.06
N GLY A 201 -10.14 -6.96 -9.13
CA GLY A 201 -9.68 -8.35 -9.00
C GLY A 201 -9.97 -8.93 -7.62
N HIS A 202 -9.81 -8.15 -6.55
CA HIS A 202 -10.15 -8.58 -5.18
C HIS A 202 -11.67 -8.64 -4.95
N PHE A 203 -12.44 -7.72 -5.55
CA PHE A 203 -13.89 -7.77 -5.53
C PHE A 203 -14.38 -9.09 -6.14
N ALA A 204 -13.91 -9.41 -7.35
CA ALA A 204 -14.23 -10.67 -8.02
C ALA A 204 -13.73 -11.89 -7.23
N LEU A 205 -12.58 -11.78 -6.56
CA LEU A 205 -12.03 -12.84 -5.72
C LEU A 205 -12.92 -13.15 -4.52
N VAL A 206 -13.40 -12.12 -3.80
CA VAL A 206 -14.32 -12.32 -2.68
C VAL A 206 -15.61 -12.98 -3.17
N ALA A 207 -16.13 -12.57 -4.33
CA ALA A 207 -17.30 -13.23 -4.93
C ALA A 207 -17.04 -14.71 -5.23
N ALA A 208 -15.90 -15.04 -5.84
CA ALA A 208 -15.52 -16.41 -6.18
C ALA A 208 -15.30 -17.30 -4.95
N LEU A 209 -14.82 -16.73 -3.83
CA LEU A 209 -14.50 -17.46 -2.61
C LEU A 209 -15.60 -17.41 -1.54
N LEU A 210 -16.70 -16.68 -1.77
CA LEU A 210 -17.80 -16.59 -0.81
C LEU A 210 -18.36 -17.97 -0.39
N PRO A 211 -18.51 -18.98 -1.28
CA PRO A 211 -18.91 -20.32 -0.87
C PRO A 211 -17.95 -20.97 0.14
N SER A 212 -16.64 -20.84 -0.04
CA SER A 212 -15.61 -21.31 0.90
C SER A 212 -15.63 -20.52 2.21
N LEU A 213 -15.79 -19.20 2.15
CA LEU A 213 -15.86 -18.32 3.33
C LEU A 213 -17.05 -18.69 4.22
N LYS A 214 -18.23 -18.93 3.63
CA LYS A 214 -19.44 -19.33 4.35
C LYS A 214 -19.32 -20.65 5.12
N ARG A 215 -18.32 -21.48 4.78
CA ARG A 215 -18.07 -22.77 5.46
C ARG A 215 -17.15 -22.66 6.68
N ALA A 216 -16.58 -21.48 6.97
CA ALA A 216 -15.77 -21.25 8.15
C ALA A 216 -16.57 -21.44 9.45
N ALA A 217 -16.20 -22.42 10.28
CA ALA A 217 -16.98 -22.82 11.46
C ALA A 217 -17.10 -21.68 12.49
N ASN A 218 -16.01 -20.91 12.69
CA ASN A 218 -15.94 -19.80 13.64
C ASN A 218 -16.25 -18.44 12.98
N GLY A 219 -16.94 -18.49 11.83
CA GLY A 219 -17.14 -17.36 10.94
C GLY A 219 -15.88 -17.00 10.16
N PHE A 220 -16.05 -16.25 9.08
CA PHE A 220 -14.94 -15.84 8.21
C PHE A 220 -14.57 -14.38 8.42
N ARG A 221 -13.37 -14.00 7.97
CA ARG A 221 -12.94 -12.61 7.88
C ARG A 221 -12.34 -12.29 6.51
N VAL A 222 -12.82 -11.21 5.90
CA VAL A 222 -12.17 -10.57 4.75
C VAL A 222 -11.38 -9.35 5.23
N ILE A 223 -10.10 -9.31 4.93
CA ILE A 223 -9.18 -8.22 5.28
C ILE A 223 -8.70 -7.54 4.01
N ASN A 224 -9.05 -6.27 3.81
CA ASN A 224 -8.65 -5.49 2.65
C ASN A 224 -7.50 -4.53 2.98
N VAL A 225 -6.33 -4.73 2.37
CA VAL A 225 -5.18 -3.83 2.57
C VAL A 225 -5.38 -2.55 1.77
N SER A 226 -5.66 -1.47 2.49
CA SER A 226 -5.74 -0.09 1.99
C SER A 226 -4.37 0.61 2.12
N SER A 227 -4.35 1.94 2.28
CA SER A 227 -3.17 2.76 2.50
C SER A 227 -3.58 4.14 3.02
N GLU A 228 -2.67 4.91 3.62
CA GLU A 228 -2.90 6.32 3.92
C GLU A 228 -3.22 7.14 2.65
N ALA A 229 -2.78 6.67 1.47
CA ALA A 229 -3.15 7.24 0.18
C ALA A 229 -4.66 7.27 -0.08
N HIS A 230 -5.48 6.47 0.61
CA HIS A 230 -6.94 6.56 0.51
C HIS A 230 -7.46 7.95 0.88
N ARG A 231 -6.72 8.69 1.71
CA ARG A 231 -7.07 10.05 2.11
C ARG A 231 -6.93 11.09 1.00
N PHE A 232 -6.21 10.76 -0.07
CA PHE A 232 -6.11 11.65 -1.24
C PHE A 232 -7.41 11.71 -2.05
N ALA A 233 -8.31 10.75 -1.86
CA ALA A 233 -9.61 10.76 -2.51
C ALA A 233 -10.59 11.66 -1.76
N SER A 234 -11.18 12.62 -2.48
CA SER A 234 -12.32 13.41 -2.00
C SER A 234 -13.63 12.78 -2.46
N THR A 235 -14.74 13.22 -1.89
CA THR A 235 -16.07 12.79 -2.33
C THR A 235 -16.28 13.04 -3.83
N ASP A 236 -15.81 14.18 -4.34
CA ASP A 236 -15.96 14.54 -5.75
C ASP A 236 -15.06 13.71 -6.67
N SER A 237 -13.82 13.41 -6.25
CA SER A 237 -12.95 12.54 -7.06
C SER A 237 -13.45 11.09 -7.10
N ILE A 238 -14.07 10.62 -6.01
CA ILE A 238 -14.73 9.30 -5.98
C ILE A 238 -15.94 9.30 -6.92
N ARG A 239 -16.80 10.32 -6.87
CA ARG A 239 -17.95 10.43 -7.78
C ARG A 239 -17.52 10.47 -9.25
N GLN A 240 -16.52 11.29 -9.57
CA GLN A 240 -15.96 11.34 -10.91
C GLN A 240 -15.42 9.98 -11.35
N ALA A 241 -14.74 9.25 -10.46
CA ALA A 241 -14.28 7.90 -10.77
C ALA A 241 -15.46 6.96 -11.01
N LEU A 242 -16.51 6.98 -10.19
CA LEU A 242 -17.71 6.16 -10.37
C LEU A 242 -18.39 6.43 -11.73
N ASP A 243 -18.56 7.71 -12.08
CA ASP A 243 -19.14 8.12 -13.36
C ASP A 243 -18.28 7.68 -14.56
N ALA A 244 -16.97 7.64 -14.38
CA ALA A 244 -15.99 7.15 -15.35
C ALA A 244 -15.77 5.62 -15.31
N ASN A 245 -16.68 4.85 -14.68
CA ASN A 245 -16.53 3.40 -14.48
C ASN A 245 -15.16 3.01 -13.87
N LEU A 246 -14.75 3.73 -12.83
CA LEU A 246 -13.51 3.60 -12.08
C LEU A 246 -12.23 3.85 -12.88
N ASP A 247 -12.33 4.53 -14.01
CA ASP A 247 -11.21 4.93 -14.86
C ASP A 247 -11.26 6.44 -15.17
N PRO A 248 -11.13 7.30 -14.14
CA PRO A 248 -11.10 8.74 -14.35
C PRO A 248 -9.83 9.17 -15.10
N PRO A 249 -9.78 10.41 -15.62
CA PRO A 249 -8.60 10.94 -16.30
C PRO A 249 -7.31 10.70 -15.50
N TYR A 250 -6.30 10.11 -16.16
CA TYR A 250 -5.10 9.66 -15.49
C TYR A 250 -4.22 10.84 -15.07
N ALA A 251 -3.95 10.98 -13.78
CA ALA A 251 -3.05 11.99 -13.26
C ALA A 251 -1.59 11.56 -13.44
N ALA A 252 -0.71 12.51 -13.77
CA ALA A 252 0.71 12.25 -13.93
C ALA A 252 1.29 11.56 -12.68
N GLY A 253 1.99 10.43 -12.87
CA GLY A 253 2.62 9.67 -11.80
C GLY A 253 1.71 8.70 -11.04
N GLY A 254 0.43 8.54 -11.43
CA GLY A 254 -0.45 7.46 -10.96
C GLY A 254 -0.86 7.49 -9.47
N TRP A 255 -0.45 8.51 -8.71
CA TRP A 255 -0.78 8.62 -7.28
C TRP A 255 -2.27 8.85 -7.03
N GLY A 256 -2.96 9.58 -7.91
CA GLY A 256 -4.41 9.76 -7.86
C GLY A 256 -5.14 8.43 -8.00
N ASN A 257 -4.81 7.64 -9.02
CA ASN A 257 -5.38 6.31 -9.26
C ASN A 257 -5.08 5.34 -8.13
N TYR A 258 -3.85 5.38 -7.58
CA TYR A 258 -3.51 4.61 -6.40
C TYR A 258 -4.36 5.00 -5.19
N GLY A 259 -4.46 6.29 -4.87
CA GLY A 259 -5.30 6.80 -3.78
C GLY A 259 -6.76 6.40 -3.93
N LEU A 260 -7.32 6.54 -5.14
CA LEU A 260 -8.67 6.09 -5.47
C LEU A 260 -8.84 4.58 -5.29
N SER A 261 -7.89 3.75 -5.74
CA SER A 261 -7.95 2.30 -5.53
C SER A 261 -7.94 1.92 -4.04
N LYS A 262 -7.24 2.70 -3.20
CA LYS A 262 -7.17 2.47 -1.76
C LYS A 262 -8.41 3.00 -1.02
N ALA A 263 -9.03 4.07 -1.51
CA ALA A 263 -10.37 4.49 -1.08
C ALA A 263 -11.43 3.46 -1.46
N ALA A 264 -11.35 2.88 -2.65
CA ALA A 264 -12.24 1.80 -3.09
C ALA A 264 -12.17 0.58 -2.16
N ASN A 265 -10.97 0.18 -1.69
CA ASN A 265 -10.84 -0.91 -0.72
C ASN A 265 -11.55 -0.62 0.62
N VAL A 266 -11.58 0.64 1.07
CA VAL A 266 -12.31 1.02 2.31
C VAL A 266 -13.81 1.02 2.07
N LEU A 267 -14.28 1.65 0.99
CA LEU A 267 -15.70 1.66 0.60
C LEU A 267 -16.23 0.24 0.38
N PHE A 268 -15.46 -0.62 -0.29
CA PHE A 268 -15.78 -2.03 -0.46
C PHE A 268 -15.95 -2.73 0.87
N THR A 269 -15.10 -2.44 1.84
CA THR A 269 -15.20 -3.00 3.20
C THR A 269 -16.48 -2.57 3.91
N VAL A 270 -16.86 -1.29 3.79
CA VAL A 270 -18.10 -0.73 4.36
C VAL A 270 -19.33 -1.46 3.82
N GLU A 271 -19.42 -1.58 2.49
CA GLU A 271 -20.56 -2.22 1.85
C GLU A 271 -20.56 -3.74 2.06
N LEU A 272 -19.40 -4.40 1.98
CA LEU A 272 -19.27 -5.83 2.25
C LEU A 272 -19.75 -6.17 3.66
N GLN A 273 -19.31 -5.41 4.67
CA GLN A 273 -19.77 -5.62 6.05
C GLN A 273 -21.28 -5.40 6.17
N THR A 274 -21.82 -4.35 5.53
CA THR A 274 -23.26 -4.06 5.54
C THR A 274 -24.07 -5.23 4.96
N ARG A 275 -23.61 -5.82 3.86
CA ARG A 275 -24.28 -6.97 3.22
C ARG A 275 -24.15 -8.27 4.02
N ILE A 276 -22.98 -8.53 4.61
CA ILE A 276 -22.78 -9.66 5.52
C ILE A 276 -23.76 -9.59 6.71
N GLU A 277 -23.90 -8.42 7.32
CA GLU A 277 -24.83 -8.19 8.44
C GLU A 277 -26.29 -8.36 7.99
N ALA A 278 -26.67 -7.76 6.87
CA ALA A 278 -28.04 -7.86 6.35
C ALA A 278 -28.46 -9.30 6.01
N ALA A 279 -27.51 -10.13 5.56
CA ALA A 279 -27.75 -11.55 5.27
C ALA A 279 -27.65 -12.46 6.52
N GLY A 280 -27.29 -11.92 7.69
CA GLY A 280 -27.13 -12.70 8.91
C GLY A 280 -25.98 -13.71 8.84
N LEU A 281 -24.97 -13.48 7.98
CA LEU A 281 -23.83 -14.37 7.86
C LEU A 281 -22.88 -14.25 9.06
N ARG A 282 -22.28 -15.38 9.45
CA ARG A 282 -21.19 -15.42 10.42
C ARG A 282 -19.89 -14.96 9.76
N GLY A 283 -19.73 -13.65 9.57
CA GLY A 283 -18.51 -13.12 8.97
C GLY A 283 -18.25 -11.67 9.32
N SER A 284 -17.03 -11.22 9.00
CA SER A 284 -16.63 -9.82 9.12
C SER A 284 -15.79 -9.36 7.93
N ALA A 285 -15.90 -8.08 7.59
CA ALA A 285 -15.02 -7.39 6.66
C ALA A 285 -14.34 -6.21 7.36
N VAL A 286 -13.03 -6.12 7.18
CA VAL A 286 -12.20 -5.05 7.76
C VAL A 286 -11.18 -4.56 6.74
N SER A 287 -10.73 -3.33 6.91
CA SER A 287 -9.66 -2.74 6.12
C SER A 287 -8.58 -2.16 7.02
N LEU A 288 -7.38 -1.96 6.47
CA LEU A 288 -6.26 -1.42 7.22
C LEU A 288 -5.30 -0.61 6.35
N HIS A 289 -4.50 0.24 6.99
CA HIS A 289 -3.24 0.73 6.45
C HIS A 289 -2.06 0.01 7.12
N PRO A 290 -1.07 -0.48 6.37
CA PRO A 290 0.08 -1.19 6.93
C PRO A 290 1.23 -0.26 7.36
N GLY A 291 1.04 1.07 7.36
CA GLY A 291 2.15 2.02 7.47
C GLY A 291 2.84 2.31 6.12
N VAL A 292 3.82 3.22 6.12
CA VAL A 292 4.69 3.49 4.96
C VAL A 292 5.83 2.47 5.00
N VAL A 293 5.75 1.40 4.23
CA VAL A 293 6.64 0.23 4.36
C VAL A 293 7.62 0.13 3.17
N GLN A 294 8.86 -0.25 3.44
CA GLN A 294 9.81 -0.71 2.42
C GLN A 294 9.30 -2.00 1.77
N THR A 295 8.50 -1.88 0.71
CA THR A 295 8.03 -3.03 -0.06
C THR A 295 8.46 -2.90 -1.50
N ASP A 296 8.54 -4.03 -2.20
CA ASP A 296 8.78 -4.03 -3.63
C ASP A 296 7.68 -3.31 -4.46
N LEU A 297 6.62 -2.78 -3.84
CA LEU A 297 5.61 -1.96 -4.51
C LEU A 297 6.23 -0.70 -5.15
N GLN A 298 7.39 -0.25 -4.66
CA GLN A 298 8.12 0.88 -5.21
C GLN A 298 8.78 0.59 -6.56
N ARG A 299 8.78 -0.66 -7.06
CA ARG A 299 9.44 -1.05 -8.32
C ARG A 299 8.92 -0.30 -9.56
N TYR A 300 7.71 0.26 -9.51
CA TYR A 300 7.12 1.07 -10.59
C TYR A 300 7.45 2.58 -10.48
N ILE A 301 7.95 3.03 -9.32
CA ILE A 301 8.32 4.44 -9.07
C ILE A 301 9.67 4.78 -9.70
N VAL A 302 10.53 3.79 -9.93
CA VAL A 302 11.89 3.96 -10.46
C VAL A 302 12.00 3.32 -11.84
N GLY A 303 11.44 4.01 -12.85
CA GLY A 303 11.83 3.87 -14.25
C GLY A 303 11.37 2.60 -15.01
N GLY A 304 10.37 2.77 -15.87
CA GLY A 304 10.26 2.03 -17.13
C GLY A 304 9.50 0.71 -17.10
N VAL A 305 8.59 0.56 -18.05
CA VAL A 305 7.63 -0.55 -18.19
C VAL A 305 8.28 -1.73 -18.91
N ALA A 306 8.51 -2.84 -18.20
CA ALA A 306 8.47 -4.21 -18.73
C ALA A 306 8.29 -5.19 -17.58
N ALA A 307 7.30 -6.09 -17.69
CA ALA A 307 6.81 -6.92 -16.60
C ALA A 307 7.64 -8.17 -16.26
N GLU A 308 8.86 -8.30 -16.80
CA GLU A 308 9.63 -9.55 -16.74
C GLU A 308 11.12 -9.42 -16.39
N ASP A 309 11.73 -8.23 -16.48
CA ASP A 309 13.15 -8.06 -16.14
C ASP A 309 13.37 -6.84 -15.23
N VAL A 310 13.33 -7.05 -13.91
CA VAL A 310 14.07 -6.19 -12.98
C VAL A 310 15.24 -7.01 -12.46
N ARG A 311 16.22 -7.26 -13.34
CA ARG A 311 17.61 -7.28 -12.91
C ARG A 311 17.96 -5.83 -12.59
N THR A 312 18.52 -5.62 -11.41
CA THR A 312 19.12 -4.37 -10.95
C THR A 312 20.00 -3.77 -12.05
N SER A 313 19.47 -2.86 -12.87
CA SER A 313 20.31 -2.12 -13.82
C SER A 313 20.88 -0.91 -13.08
N GLU A 314 22.21 -0.91 -12.95
CA GLU A 314 23.04 0.15 -12.39
C GLU A 314 23.04 1.43 -13.25
N THR A 315 21.95 1.72 -13.97
CA THR A 315 21.84 2.85 -14.88
C THR A 315 20.62 3.71 -14.52
N ALA A 316 20.52 4.09 -13.26
CA ALA A 316 19.78 5.29 -12.90
C ALA A 316 20.72 6.49 -13.11
N ALA A 317 20.30 7.50 -13.88
CA ALA A 317 21.03 8.76 -13.96
C ALA A 317 21.24 9.31 -12.54
N PRO A 318 22.47 9.67 -12.15
CA PRO A 318 22.74 10.07 -10.78
C PRO A 318 22.02 11.39 -10.48
N LEU A 319 21.15 11.39 -9.46
CA LEU A 319 20.71 12.62 -8.81
C LEU A 319 21.95 13.29 -8.20
N THR A 320 22.43 14.37 -8.82
CA THR A 320 23.56 15.14 -8.30
C THR A 320 23.08 16.19 -7.30
N GLY A 321 23.87 16.39 -6.24
CA GLY A 321 23.68 17.46 -5.26
C GLY A 321 22.78 17.11 -4.07
N VAL A 322 22.20 18.17 -3.48
CA VAL A 322 21.42 18.18 -2.22
C VAL A 322 20.29 17.13 -2.19
N GLY A 323 19.79 16.70 -3.36
CA GLY A 323 18.78 15.65 -3.52
C GLY A 323 19.25 14.23 -3.12
N LYS A 324 20.55 13.91 -3.21
CA LYS A 324 21.09 12.62 -2.74
C LYS A 324 21.11 12.56 -1.20
N PHE A 325 21.53 13.65 -0.56
CA PHE A 325 21.54 13.77 0.89
C PHE A 325 20.14 13.82 1.51
N LEU A 326 19.18 14.47 0.84
CA LEU A 326 17.79 14.50 1.29
C LEU A 326 17.11 13.11 1.15
N LYS A 327 17.46 12.35 0.10
CA LYS A 327 16.98 10.98 -0.12
C LYS A 327 17.52 10.00 0.94
N GLU A 328 18.83 10.03 1.20
CA GLU A 328 19.49 9.14 2.17
C GLU A 328 19.14 9.47 3.63
N ALA A 329 18.84 10.74 3.97
CA ALA A 329 18.51 11.13 5.35
C ALA A 329 17.01 11.03 5.71
N LEU A 330 16.09 11.14 4.73
CA LEU A 330 14.63 11.10 4.98
C LEU A 330 13.98 9.76 4.63
N LEU A 331 14.48 8.99 3.64
CA LEU A 331 13.82 7.73 3.28
C LEU A 331 14.07 6.62 4.31
N ASP A 332 15.29 6.51 4.85
CA ASP A 332 15.61 5.44 5.82
C ASP A 332 14.99 5.66 7.21
N LYS A 333 14.44 6.86 7.49
CA LYS A 333 13.78 7.18 8.77
C LYS A 333 12.26 7.20 8.73
N VAL A 334 11.64 7.12 7.55
CA VAL A 334 10.17 7.18 7.37
C VAL A 334 9.58 5.84 6.92
N LEU A 335 10.41 4.95 6.35
CA LEU A 335 9.96 3.64 5.91
C LEU A 335 10.05 2.60 7.03
N LEU A 336 8.91 2.04 7.42
CA LEU A 336 8.82 0.93 8.35
C LEU A 336 9.42 -0.35 7.72
N PRO A 337 10.09 -1.19 8.53
CA PRO A 337 10.43 -2.56 8.15
C PRO A 337 9.18 -3.37 7.77
N VAL A 338 9.33 -4.34 6.88
CA VAL A 338 8.23 -5.22 6.42
C VAL A 338 7.56 -5.93 7.60
N GLU A 339 8.36 -6.35 8.57
CA GLU A 339 7.93 -7.05 9.78
C GLU A 339 6.99 -6.17 10.62
N VAL A 340 7.33 -4.90 10.80
CA VAL A 340 6.48 -3.93 11.52
C VAL A 340 5.22 -3.62 10.70
N GLY A 341 5.36 -3.42 9.39
CA GLY A 341 4.23 -3.12 8.51
C GLY A 341 3.19 -4.24 8.44
N ALA A 342 3.62 -5.50 8.58
CA ALA A 342 2.73 -6.67 8.59
C ALA A 342 1.93 -6.81 9.90
N ASN A 343 2.23 -6.04 10.94
CA ASN A 343 1.57 -6.16 12.24
C ASN A 343 0.05 -6.08 12.19
N THR A 344 -0.49 -5.03 11.59
CA THR A 344 -1.94 -4.81 11.59
C THR A 344 -2.68 -5.94 10.86
N GLN A 345 -2.16 -6.42 9.72
CA GLN A 345 -2.81 -7.51 8.97
C GLN A 345 -2.68 -8.87 9.67
N VAL A 346 -1.54 -9.15 10.32
CA VAL A 346 -1.37 -10.37 11.12
C VAL A 346 -2.26 -10.33 12.38
N TYR A 347 -2.35 -9.18 13.05
CA TYR A 347 -3.23 -8.97 14.20
C TYR A 347 -4.70 -9.19 13.85
N LEU A 348 -5.17 -8.62 12.74
CA LEU A 348 -6.55 -8.78 12.28
C LEU A 348 -6.88 -10.22 11.85
N ALA A 349 -5.91 -10.94 11.29
CA ALA A 349 -6.07 -12.34 10.94
C ALA A 349 -6.10 -13.24 12.20
N ALA A 350 -5.33 -12.89 13.24
CA ALA A 350 -5.06 -13.80 14.34
C ALA A 350 -5.84 -13.55 15.63
N ALA A 351 -5.96 -12.30 16.09
CA ALA A 351 -6.34 -12.02 17.47
C ALA A 351 -7.25 -10.80 17.67
N ALA A 352 -7.61 -10.09 16.60
CA ALA A 352 -8.54 -8.97 16.72
C ALA A 352 -9.93 -9.39 17.27
N ASP A 353 -10.25 -10.69 17.20
CA ASP A 353 -11.43 -11.25 17.85
C ASP A 353 -11.09 -11.95 19.16
N ALA A 354 -11.78 -11.56 20.22
CA ALA A 354 -11.71 -12.26 21.50
C ALA A 354 -12.16 -13.72 21.31
N GLY A 355 -11.22 -14.66 21.38
CA GLY A 355 -11.44 -16.10 21.28
C GLY A 355 -11.58 -16.66 19.86
N GLY A 356 -11.22 -15.90 18.81
CA GLY A 356 -11.26 -16.38 17.42
C GLY A 356 -12.65 -16.36 16.74
N ASP A 357 -13.66 -15.77 17.38
CA ASP A 357 -14.99 -15.57 16.81
C ASP A 357 -15.03 -14.38 15.86
N ARG A 358 -14.96 -14.66 14.55
CA ARG A 358 -14.90 -13.65 13.48
C ARG A 358 -16.28 -13.12 13.06
N SER A 359 -17.35 -13.60 13.70
CA SER A 359 -18.72 -13.15 13.44
C SER A 359 -19.09 -11.86 14.17
N LYS A 360 -18.26 -11.44 15.13
CA LYS A 360 -18.48 -10.19 15.87
C LYS A 360 -18.41 -9.00 14.92
N LYS A 361 -19.34 -8.07 15.10
CA LYS A 361 -19.37 -6.80 14.34
C LYS A 361 -18.04 -6.07 14.52
N PRO A 362 -17.24 -5.92 13.44
CA PRO A 362 -15.91 -5.36 13.57
C PRO A 362 -15.97 -3.83 13.56
N LYS A 363 -14.86 -3.20 13.98
CA LYS A 363 -14.54 -1.85 13.50
C LYS A 363 -14.07 -1.97 12.04
N LEU A 364 -14.33 -0.97 11.20
CA LEU A 364 -14.15 -1.13 9.75
C LEU A 364 -12.73 -0.84 9.25
N TYR A 365 -11.97 -0.01 9.96
CA TYR A 365 -10.66 0.46 9.52
C TYR A 365 -9.66 0.46 10.68
N PHE A 366 -8.44 0.00 10.40
CA PHE A 366 -7.37 -0.13 11.40
C PHE A 366 -6.06 0.49 10.93
N ASP A 367 -5.35 1.06 11.90
CA ASP A 367 -3.97 1.51 11.76
C ASP A 367 -3.20 1.14 13.02
N ASN A 368 -1.99 0.62 12.86
CA ASN A 368 -1.14 0.15 13.95
C ASN A 368 -1.89 -0.72 14.98
N MET A 369 -2.62 -1.74 14.49
CA MET A 369 -3.47 -2.65 15.27
C MET A 369 -4.64 -1.99 16.05
N LYS A 370 -4.89 -0.69 15.86
CA LYS A 370 -5.96 0.05 16.53
C LYS A 370 -7.05 0.43 15.55
N ALA A 371 -8.29 0.37 16.00
CA ALA A 371 -9.41 0.88 15.21
C ALA A 371 -9.34 2.41 15.12
N VAL A 372 -9.34 2.94 13.91
CA VAL A 372 -9.33 4.38 13.65
C VAL A 372 -10.37 4.74 12.60
N LYS A 373 -10.70 6.03 12.46
CA LYS A 373 -11.61 6.49 11.40
C LYS A 373 -10.84 6.68 10.08
N PRO A 374 -11.31 6.12 8.96
CA PRO A 374 -10.79 6.47 7.64
C PRO A 374 -11.25 7.90 7.26
N ASN A 375 -10.88 8.38 6.07
CA ASN A 375 -11.47 9.60 5.50
C ASN A 375 -13.01 9.44 5.39
N GLU A 376 -13.77 10.49 5.72
CA GLU A 376 -15.23 10.54 5.63
C GLU A 376 -15.76 10.09 4.26
N ALA A 377 -15.14 10.55 3.17
CA ALA A 377 -15.54 10.19 1.82
C ALA A 377 -15.43 8.67 1.56
N ALA A 378 -14.41 8.02 2.14
CA ALA A 378 -14.17 6.58 2.01
C ALA A 378 -15.03 5.74 2.98
N ALA A 379 -15.70 6.36 3.95
CA ALA A 379 -16.65 5.74 4.86
C ALA A 379 -18.13 5.99 4.48
N ASP A 380 -18.38 6.76 3.41
CA ASP A 380 -19.73 7.11 2.98
C ASP A 380 -20.47 5.88 2.43
N SER A 381 -21.58 5.51 3.09
CA SER A 381 -22.36 4.33 2.71
C SER A 381 -23.03 4.43 1.34
N ALA A 382 -23.36 5.64 0.87
CA ALA A 382 -23.96 5.84 -0.44
C ALA A 382 -22.92 5.65 -1.54
N LEU A 383 -21.72 6.21 -1.36
CA LEU A 383 -20.59 5.95 -2.27
C LEU A 383 -20.19 4.48 -2.25
N ALA A 384 -20.24 3.81 -1.10
CA ALA A 384 -19.92 2.40 -0.96
C ALA A 384 -20.89 1.51 -1.78
N ARG A 385 -22.19 1.80 -1.72
CA ARG A 385 -23.21 1.15 -2.56
C ARG A 385 -22.97 1.40 -4.06
N GLN A 386 -22.72 2.65 -4.46
CA GLN A 386 -22.45 2.97 -5.86
C GLN A 386 -21.19 2.26 -6.39
N LEU A 387 -20.11 2.23 -5.58
CA LEU A 387 -18.89 1.50 -5.91
C LEU A 387 -19.18 0.01 -6.11
N TRP A 388 -20.02 -0.58 -5.25
CA TRP A 388 -20.43 -1.97 -5.38
C TRP A 388 -21.12 -2.24 -6.71
N ASP A 389 -22.13 -1.43 -7.06
CA ASP A 389 -22.92 -1.60 -8.29
C ASP A 389 -22.03 -1.48 -9.54
N VAL A 390 -21.11 -0.50 -9.55
CA VAL A 390 -20.13 -0.34 -10.64
C VAL A 390 -19.16 -1.53 -10.68
N SER A 391 -18.72 -2.05 -9.53
CA SER A 391 -17.82 -3.19 -9.46
C SER A 391 -18.48 -4.49 -9.95
N GLU A 392 -19.75 -4.73 -9.60
CA GLU A 392 -20.52 -5.87 -10.13
C GLU A 392 -20.70 -5.75 -11.64
N LYS A 393 -21.04 -4.55 -12.13
CA LYS A 393 -21.20 -4.28 -13.57
C LYS A 393 -19.91 -4.57 -14.34
N LEU A 394 -18.77 -4.09 -13.85
CA LEU A 394 -17.49 -4.20 -14.55
C LEU A 394 -16.93 -5.62 -14.51
N THR A 395 -16.99 -6.28 -13.36
CA THR A 395 -16.41 -7.62 -13.19
C THR A 395 -17.35 -8.73 -13.65
N GLY A 396 -18.65 -8.45 -13.74
CA GLY A 396 -19.70 -9.47 -13.86
C GLY A 396 -19.83 -10.37 -12.64
N ALA A 397 -19.04 -10.15 -11.58
CA ALA A 397 -19.05 -10.96 -10.38
C ALA A 397 -20.20 -10.53 -9.47
N LYS A 398 -20.96 -11.51 -8.96
CA LYS A 398 -22.06 -11.28 -8.02
C LYS A 398 -21.81 -12.06 -6.75
N MET A 399 -21.95 -11.41 -5.60
CA MET A 399 -21.81 -12.06 -4.30
C MET A 399 -23.17 -12.55 -3.81
N GLN A 400 -23.33 -13.87 -3.75
CA GLN A 400 -24.53 -14.51 -3.23
C GLN A 400 -24.41 -14.63 -1.71
N PHE A 401 -24.82 -13.57 -1.00
CA PHE A 401 -24.81 -13.49 0.47
C PHE A 401 -25.75 -14.47 1.14
#